data_AF-A0A327JXS3-F1
#
_entry.id   AF-A0A327JXS3-F1
#
_cell.length_a   1.000
_cell.length_b   1.000
_cell.length_c   1.000
_cell.angle_alpha   90.00
_cell.angle_beta   90.00
_cell.angle_gamma   90.00
#
_symmetry.space_group_name_H-M   'P 1'
#
loop_
_entity.id
_entity.type
_entity.pdbx_description
1 polymer ?
#
loop_
_entity_poly.entity_id
_entity_poly.type
_entity_poly.pdbx_seq_one_letter_code
_entity_poly.pdbx_strand_id
1 'polypeptide(L)'
;MATQAEQTIDSVLNDTSLSREQMIRKIKTLYFDARARQRAATESPMVGDDGLNNDLMAYEQALENLGIDVASIEDEGAATL
;
A
#
# COMPACT_ATOMS: atom_id res chain seq x y z
N MET A 1 -1.29 4.36 17.81
CA MET A 1 -2.42 4.91 17.05
C MET A 1 -2.40 4.16 15.73
N ALA A 2 -3.48 3.47 15.37
CA ALA A 2 -3.50 2.73 14.12
C ALA A 2 -3.45 3.73 12.95
N THR A 3 -2.58 3.51 11.97
CA THR A 3 -2.45 4.42 10.83
C THR A 3 -3.67 4.30 9.92
N GLN A 4 -3.85 5.27 9.02
CA GLN A 4 -4.99 5.24 8.10
C GLN A 4 -4.92 4.04 7.14
N ALA A 5 -3.70 3.58 6.81
CA ALA A 5 -3.49 2.36 6.03
C ALA A 5 -4.00 1.11 6.77
N GLU A 6 -3.66 0.94 8.05
CA GLU A 6 -4.07 -0.24 8.84
C GLU A 6 -5.61 -0.37 8.88
N GLN A 7 -6.33 0.72 9.11
CA GLN A 7 -7.79 0.71 9.11
C GLN A 7 -8.37 0.36 7.74
N THR A 8 -7.74 0.86 6.67
CA THR A 8 -8.16 0.59 5.29
C THR A 8 -7.92 -0.88 4.94
N ILE A 9 -6.75 -1.42 5.28
CA ILE A 9 -6.39 -2.83 5.09
C ILE A 9 -7.39 -3.72 5.81
N ASP A 10 -7.67 -3.44 7.09
CA ASP A 10 -8.64 -4.20 7.87
C ASP A 10 -10.03 -4.17 7.21
N SER A 11 -10.45 -3.01 6.68
CA SER A 11 -11.72 -2.92 5.96
C SER A 11 -11.75 -3.80 4.70
N VAL A 12 -10.65 -3.90 3.97
CA VAL A 12 -10.54 -4.71 2.74
C VAL A 12 -10.47 -6.20 3.06
N LEU A 13 -9.72 -6.59 4.09
CA LEU A 13 -9.57 -7.99 4.49
C LEU A 13 -10.84 -8.54 5.12
N ASN A 14 -11.61 -7.72 5.84
CA ASN A 14 -12.88 -8.12 6.45
C ASN A 14 -14.08 -8.01 5.50
N ASP A 15 -13.91 -7.48 4.28
CA ASP A 15 -14.98 -7.39 3.29
C ASP A 15 -15.24 -8.76 2.64
N THR A 16 -16.23 -9.47 3.17
CA THR A 16 -16.64 -10.80 2.69
C THR A 16 -17.21 -10.79 1.26
N SER A 17 -17.50 -9.62 0.69
CA SER A 17 -17.96 -9.49 -0.70
C SER A 17 -16.81 -9.53 -1.70
N LEU A 18 -15.56 -9.37 -1.26
CA LEU A 18 -14.38 -9.42 -2.10
C LEU A 18 -13.82 -10.84 -2.19
N SER A 19 -13.46 -11.23 -3.41
CA SER A 19 -12.59 -12.38 -3.59
C SER A 19 -11.15 -12.02 -3.16
N ARG A 20 -10.35 -13.04 -2.84
CA ARG A 20 -8.92 -12.87 -2.52
C ARG A 20 -8.18 -12.07 -3.59
N GLU A 21 -8.47 -12.31 -4.88
CA GLU A 21 -7.87 -11.56 -5.98
C GLU A 21 -8.29 -10.08 -5.97
N GLN A 22 -9.54 -9.78 -5.63
CA GLN A 22 -10.02 -8.41 -5.51
C GLN A 22 -9.41 -7.69 -4.30
N MET A 23 -9.23 -8.38 -3.18
CA MET A 23 -8.52 -7.86 -2.02
C MET A 23 -7.07 -7.51 -2.38
N ILE A 24 -6.36 -8.43 -3.04
CA ILE A 24 -4.98 -8.22 -3.52
C ILE A 24 -4.91 -7.01 -4.46
N ARG A 25 -5.81 -6.92 -5.45
CA ARG A 25 -5.84 -5.78 -6.38
C ARG A 25 -6.07 -4.46 -5.66
N LYS A 26 -7.02 -4.41 -4.72
CA LYS A 26 -7.30 -3.19 -3.94
C LYS A 26 -6.07 -2.77 -3.12
N ILE A 27 -5.46 -3.69 -2.39
CA ILE A 27 -4.29 -3.39 -1.55
C ILE A 27 -3.09 -2.99 -2.42
N LYS A 28 -2.89 -3.65 -3.58
CA LYS A 28 -1.88 -3.24 -4.59
C LYS A 28 -2.10 -1.79 -5.06
N THR A 29 -3.33 -1.42 -5.42
CA THR A 29 -3.64 -0.04 -5.83
C THR A 29 -3.33 0.97 -4.74
N LEU A 30 -3.71 0.69 -3.49
CA LEU A 30 -3.43 1.57 -2.35
C LEU A 30 -1.93 1.71 -2.08
N TYR A 31 -1.16 0.63 -2.23
CA TYR A 31 0.29 0.65 -2.15
C TYR A 31 0.91 1.58 -3.21
N PHE A 32 0.50 1.47 -4.47
CA PHE A 32 1.01 2.33 -5.55
C PHE A 32 0.66 3.80 -5.31
N ASP A 33 -0.55 4.10 -4.84
CA ASP A 33 -0.96 5.47 -4.49
C ASP A 33 -0.11 6.04 -3.34
N ALA A 34 0.15 5.25 -2.30
CA ALA A 34 1.02 5.64 -1.19
C ALA A 34 2.46 5.89 -1.66
N ARG A 35 2.99 5.03 -2.54
CA ARG A 35 4.32 5.18 -3.16
C ARG A 35 4.41 6.44 -4.02
N ALA A 36 3.37 6.74 -4.78
CA ALA A 36 3.29 7.96 -5.58
C ALA A 36 3.28 9.21 -4.70
N ARG A 37 2.52 9.19 -3.59
CA ARG A 37 2.53 10.27 -2.58
C ARG A 37 3.91 10.44 -1.94
N GLN A 38 4.61 9.34 -1.66
CA GLN A 38 5.97 9.37 -1.10
C GLN A 38 6.94 10.08 -2.03
N ARG A 39 6.90 9.72 -3.32
CA ARG A 39 7.73 10.36 -4.35
C ARG A 39 7.43 11.85 -4.46
N ALA A 40 6.14 12.21 -4.50
CA ALA A 40 5.71 13.62 -4.53
C ALA A 40 6.13 14.40 -3.26
N ALA A 41 6.10 13.75 -2.08
CA ALA A 41 6.55 14.35 -0.83
C ALA A 41 8.06 14.54 -0.80
N THR A 42 8.85 13.61 -1.32
CA THR A 42 10.33 13.72 -1.39
C THR A 42 10.83 14.83 -2.31
N GLU A 43 10.00 15.36 -3.22
CA GLU A 43 10.35 16.53 -4.04
C GLU A 43 10.24 17.86 -3.27
N SER A 44 9.68 17.87 -2.05
CA SER A 44 9.62 19.04 -1.18
C SER A 44 10.30 18.77 0.17
N PRO A 45 11.52 19.30 0.43
CA PRO A 45 12.36 18.88 1.56
C PRO A 45 11.87 19.34 2.96
N MET A 46 10.65 19.85 3.10
CA MET A 46 10.07 20.31 4.37
C MET A 46 8.98 19.39 4.94
N VAL A 47 8.76 18.21 4.38
CA VAL A 47 7.76 17.25 4.89
C VAL A 47 8.39 16.42 6.01
N GLY A 48 7.95 16.69 7.26
CA GLY A 48 8.31 15.88 8.42
C GLY A 48 7.75 14.46 8.31
N ASP A 49 8.22 13.55 9.18
CA ASP A 49 7.75 12.16 9.27
C ASP A 49 6.22 12.11 9.51
N ASP A 50 5.47 12.08 8.42
CA ASP A 50 4.01 12.16 8.35
C ASP A 50 3.36 10.77 8.50
N GLY A 51 4.16 9.76 8.82
CA GLY A 51 3.71 8.37 8.94
C GLY A 51 3.51 7.67 7.60
N LEU A 52 3.86 8.31 6.47
CA LEU A 52 3.67 7.73 5.14
C LEU A 52 4.52 6.47 4.91
N ASN A 53 5.70 6.39 5.55
CA ASN A 53 6.49 5.16 5.58
C ASN A 53 5.80 4.03 6.36
N ASN A 54 5.10 4.35 7.45
CA ASN A 54 4.36 3.36 8.23
C ASN A 54 3.16 2.84 7.44
N ASP A 55 2.49 3.71 6.67
CA ASP A 55 1.41 3.32 5.78
C ASP A 55 1.89 2.37 4.67
N LEU A 56 3.03 2.67 4.04
CA LEU A 56 3.64 1.77 3.05
C LEU A 56 3.94 0.39 3.65
N MET A 57 4.61 0.37 4.81
CA MET A 57 4.97 -0.88 5.50
C MET A 57 3.73 -1.71 5.86
N ALA A 58 2.62 -1.07 6.24
CA ALA A 58 1.37 -1.76 6.51
C ALA A 58 0.80 -2.44 5.25
N TYR A 59 0.81 -1.74 4.10
CA TYR A 59 0.35 -2.32 2.84
C TYR A 59 1.23 -3.48 2.37
N GLU A 60 2.55 -3.34 2.49
CA GLU A 60 3.52 -4.39 2.18
C GLU A 60 3.24 -5.65 3.02
N GLN A 61 3.13 -5.50 4.33
CA GLN A 61 2.85 -6.62 5.23
C GLN A 61 1.51 -7.31 4.90
N ALA A 62 0.48 -6.53 4.52
CA ALA A 62 -0.81 -7.07 4.13
C ALA A 62 -0.74 -7.89 2.83
N LEU A 63 0.05 -7.43 1.85
CA LEU A 63 0.27 -8.15 0.60
C LEU A 63 1.06 -9.45 0.83
N GLU A 64 2.08 -9.40 1.67
CA GLU A 64 2.83 -10.59 2.09
C GLU A 64 1.95 -11.61 2.81
N ASN A 65 1.05 -11.16 3.69
CA ASN A 65 0.07 -12.01 4.37
C ASN A 65 -0.91 -12.65 3.38
N LEU A 66 -1.19 -11.97 2.27
CA LEU A 66 -1.93 -12.50 1.12
C LEU A 66 -1.05 -13.30 0.16
N GLY A 67 0.18 -13.63 0.54
CA GLY A 67 1.12 -14.44 -0.25
C GLY A 67 1.61 -13.76 -1.53
N ILE A 68 1.59 -12.42 -1.57
CA ILE A 68 2.14 -11.63 -2.66
C ILE A 68 3.46 -11.04 -2.19
N ASP A 69 4.53 -11.39 -2.90
CA ASP A 69 5.84 -10.80 -2.67
C ASP A 69 5.86 -9.37 -3.22
N VAL A 70 6.08 -8.38 -2.35
CA VAL A 70 6.12 -6.95 -2.73
C VAL A 70 7.20 -6.69 -3.77
N ALA A 71 8.34 -7.41 -3.73
CA ALA A 71 9.40 -7.26 -4.72
C ALA A 71 8.91 -7.57 -6.14
N SER A 72 7.99 -8.54 -6.29
CA SER A 72 7.36 -8.85 -7.59
C SER A 72 6.40 -7.77 -8.09
N ILE A 73 5.87 -6.94 -7.19
CA ILE A 73 4.93 -5.85 -7.50
C ILE A 73 5.69 -4.60 -7.95
N GLU A 74 6.86 -4.35 -7.38
CA GLU A 74 7.71 -3.23 -7.80
C GLU A 74 8.23 -3.41 -9.23
N ASP A 75 8.51 -4.66 -9.65
CA ASP A 75 8.85 -5.01 -11.03
C ASP A 75 7.65 -4.84 -11.98
N GLU A 76 6.42 -5.16 -11.55
CA GLU A 76 5.19 -4.88 -12.34
C GLU A 76 4.86 -3.38 -12.39
N GLY A 77 5.19 -2.63 -11.33
CA GLY A 77 4.90 -1.20 -11.18
C GLY A 77 5.74 -0.29 -12.08
N ALA A 78 6.86 -0.79 -12.60
CA ALA A 78 7.69 -0.08 -13.59
C ALA A 78 6.98 0.09 -14.95
N ALA A 79 5.85 -0.58 -15.19
CA ALA A 79 5.07 -0.48 -16.42
C ALA A 79 4.12 0.74 -16.49
N THR A 80 4.21 1.67 -15.54
CA THR A 80 3.43 2.93 -15.56
C THR A 80 4.36 4.13 -15.69
N LEU A 81 4.79 4.41 -16.92
CA LEU A 81 5.36 5.70 -17.38
C LEU A 81 4.77 6.05 -18.74
#